data_AF-A0A7S4I7P0-F1
#
_entry.id   AF-A0A7S4I7P0-F1
#
_cell.length_a   1.000
_cell.length_b   1.000
_cell.length_c   1.000
_cell.angle_alpha   90.00
_cell.angle_beta   90.00
_cell.angle_gamma   90.00
#
_symmetry.space_group_name_H-M   'P 1'
#
loop_
_entity.id
_entity.type
_entity.pdbx_description
1 polymer ?
#
loop_
_entity_poly.entity_id
_entity_poly.type
_entity_poly.pdbx_seq_one_letter_code
_entity_poly.pdbx_strand_id
1 'polypeptide(L)'
;GGGEMDAASTVSRKVLRLGMLFTTLIVVATYTANLASFLTVRATKLNGPDGMSALLTSTACVPFDNNIKMVAPFVLKAISPPHEVESSSIIDALLWCAQQVENGNVDIVLSDRNYLHALLLGLPGNARFPSHCPSLDVAPRSVELLSIGYSLLLHERVGAGFASEFDHLLGQLVYSPTYQNMRQRDLRSGASCPDVAPTSQIALHGMRGMFVITA
;
A
#
# COMPACT_ATOMS: atom_id res chain seq x y z
N GLY A 1 23.52 -65.76 -35.28
CA GLY A 1 23.61 -64.66 -34.30
C GLY A 1 23.38 -63.37 -35.03
N GLY A 2 22.38 -62.58 -34.61
CA GLY A 2 21.98 -61.36 -35.30
C GLY A 2 20.84 -60.57 -34.66
N GLY A 3 20.09 -61.16 -33.70
CA GLY A 3 18.93 -60.51 -33.08
C GLY A 3 19.20 -59.53 -31.93
N GLU A 4 20.41 -59.48 -31.38
CA GLU A 4 20.72 -58.61 -30.22
C GLU A 4 21.03 -57.15 -30.60
N MET A 5 21.44 -56.88 -31.85
CA MET A 5 21.78 -55.51 -32.29
C MET A 5 20.54 -54.66 -32.60
N ASP A 6 19.41 -55.26 -32.98
CA ASP A 6 18.18 -54.53 -33.30
C ASP A 6 17.41 -54.09 -32.05
N ALA A 7 17.43 -54.89 -30.98
CA ALA A 7 16.77 -54.57 -29.72
C ALA A 7 17.44 -53.37 -29.01
N ALA A 8 18.78 -53.32 -29.02
CA ALA A 8 19.55 -52.23 -28.44
C ALA A 8 19.27 -50.89 -29.14
N SER A 9 19.18 -50.88 -30.48
CA SER A 9 18.88 -49.67 -31.26
C SER A 9 17.48 -49.09 -30.95
N THR A 10 16.52 -49.96 -30.61
CA THR A 10 15.14 -49.58 -30.32
C THR A 10 15.01 -48.96 -28.92
N VAL A 11 15.77 -49.47 -27.94
CA VAL A 11 15.83 -48.90 -26.59
C VAL A 11 16.50 -47.53 -26.60
N SER A 12 17.63 -47.39 -27.30
CA SER A 12 18.32 -46.09 -27.44
C SER A 12 17.43 -45.02 -28.08
N ARG A 13 16.64 -45.37 -29.11
CA ARG A 13 15.68 -44.44 -29.74
C ARG A 13 14.56 -44.02 -28.78
N LYS A 14 14.06 -44.93 -27.95
CA LYS A 14 13.03 -44.62 -26.95
C LYS A 14 13.57 -43.68 -25.87
N VAL A 15 14.78 -43.93 -25.38
CA VAL A 15 15.43 -43.06 -24.37
C VAL A 15 15.70 -41.66 -24.95
N LEU A 16 16.21 -41.58 -26.18
CA LEU A 16 16.42 -40.30 -26.86
C LEU A 16 15.11 -39.50 -27.03
N ARG A 17 14.04 -40.18 -27.47
CA ARG A 17 12.72 -39.55 -27.63
C ARG A 17 12.15 -39.07 -26.30
N LEU A 18 12.30 -39.86 -25.23
CA LEU A 18 11.86 -39.47 -23.89
C LEU A 18 12.64 -38.26 -23.37
N GLY A 19 13.97 -38.26 -23.57
CA GLY A 19 14.85 -37.14 -23.22
C GLY A 19 14.46 -35.86 -23.96
N MET A 20 14.23 -35.94 -25.27
CA MET A 20 13.80 -34.79 -26.07
C MET A 20 12.45 -34.24 -25.62
N LEU A 21 11.46 -35.10 -25.37
CA LEU A 21 10.15 -34.68 -24.85
C LEU A 21 10.27 -34.03 -23.47
N PHE A 22 11.13 -34.57 -22.60
CA PHE A 22 11.38 -34.02 -21.28
C PHE A 22 12.06 -32.64 -21.37
N THR A 23 13.03 -32.47 -22.26
CA THR A 23 13.66 -31.16 -22.51
C THR A 23 12.65 -30.14 -23.03
N THR A 24 11.82 -30.49 -24.01
CA THR A 24 10.77 -29.60 -24.52
C THR A 24 9.81 -29.19 -23.41
N LEU A 25 9.42 -30.14 -22.54
CA LEU A 25 8.54 -29.88 -21.41
C LEU A 25 9.19 -28.91 -20.40
N ILE A 26 10.48 -29.08 -20.09
CA ILE A 26 11.23 -28.15 -19.22
C ILE A 26 11.29 -26.76 -19.85
N VAL A 27 11.57 -26.66 -21.16
CA VAL A 27 11.68 -25.36 -21.86
C VAL A 27 10.34 -24.62 -21.81
N VAL A 28 9.23 -25.31 -22.13
CA VAL A 28 7.89 -24.72 -22.07
C VAL A 28 7.53 -24.32 -20.64
N ALA A 29 7.80 -25.18 -19.65
CA ALA A 29 7.54 -24.88 -18.24
C ALA A 29 8.37 -23.70 -17.72
N THR A 30 9.63 -23.58 -18.14
CA THR A 30 10.50 -22.46 -17.76
C THR A 30 10.02 -21.16 -18.38
N TYR A 31 9.59 -21.20 -19.65
CA TYR A 31 9.03 -20.04 -20.34
C TYR A 31 7.72 -19.58 -19.69
N THR A 32 6.80 -20.49 -19.37
CA THR A 32 5.56 -20.14 -18.68
C THR A 32 5.81 -19.64 -17.26
N ALA A 33 6.79 -20.20 -16.54
CA ALA A 33 7.18 -19.71 -15.21
C ALA A 33 7.75 -18.29 -15.27
N ASN A 34 8.60 -17.98 -16.24
CA ASN A 34 9.15 -16.63 -16.43
C ASN A 34 8.08 -15.62 -16.88
N LEU A 35 7.16 -16.04 -17.75
CA LEU A 35 6.03 -15.20 -18.14
C LEU A 35 5.10 -14.94 -16.96
N ALA A 36 4.80 -15.97 -16.16
CA ALA A 36 4.00 -15.84 -14.95
C ALA A 36 4.67 -14.92 -13.94
N SER A 37 5.99 -15.06 -13.72
CA SER A 37 6.70 -14.17 -12.79
C SER A 37 6.61 -12.72 -13.24
N PHE A 38 6.81 -12.44 -14.54
CA PHE A 38 6.64 -11.10 -15.10
C PHE A 38 5.22 -10.55 -14.95
N LEU A 39 4.19 -11.39 -15.16
CA LEU A 39 2.79 -10.98 -15.03
C LEU A 39 2.33 -10.85 -13.56
N THR A 40 3.01 -11.53 -12.62
CA THR A 40 2.70 -11.47 -11.18
C THR A 40 3.40 -10.34 -10.43
N VAL A 41 4.42 -9.71 -11.01
CA VAL A 41 5.01 -8.49 -10.43
C VAL A 41 3.93 -7.40 -10.45
N ARG A 42 3.46 -6.98 -9.27
CA ARG A 42 2.48 -5.91 -9.11
C ARG A 42 2.95 -4.69 -9.90
N ALA A 43 2.20 -4.30 -10.94
CA ALA A 43 2.54 -3.17 -11.81
C ALA A 43 2.31 -1.80 -11.14
N THR A 44 1.87 -1.78 -9.88
CA THR A 44 1.81 -0.56 -9.08
C THR A 44 3.20 -0.24 -8.56
N LYS A 45 4.01 0.43 -9.40
CA LYS A 45 5.20 1.12 -8.91
C LYS A 45 4.69 2.22 -7.98
N LEU A 46 4.84 2.01 -6.68
CA LEU A 46 4.60 3.03 -5.67
C LEU A 46 5.55 4.19 -5.98
N ASN A 47 5.02 5.26 -6.57
CA ASN A 47 5.80 6.46 -6.86
C ASN A 47 5.79 7.29 -5.58
N GLY A 48 6.81 7.10 -4.75
CA GLY A 48 6.98 7.81 -3.49
C GLY A 48 8.38 7.59 -2.93
N PRO A 49 8.79 8.39 -1.94
CA PRO A 49 10.09 8.23 -1.30
C PRO A 49 10.20 6.86 -0.64
N ASP A 50 11.26 6.13 -0.99
CA ASP A 50 11.56 4.78 -0.48
C ASP A 50 12.41 4.80 0.82
N GLY A 51 12.75 5.99 1.30
CA GLY A 51 13.50 6.21 2.53
C GLY A 51 13.69 7.68 2.88
N MET A 52 14.41 7.91 3.99
CA MET A 52 14.63 9.26 4.54
C MET A 52 15.38 10.19 3.57
N SER A 53 16.34 9.66 2.81
CA SER A 53 17.08 10.46 1.82
C SER A 53 16.19 10.93 0.67
N ALA A 54 15.25 10.11 0.24
CA ALA A 54 14.29 10.49 -0.80
C ALA A 54 13.31 11.55 -0.28
N LEU A 55 12.91 11.45 1.01
CA LEU A 55 12.02 12.40 1.67
C LEU A 55 12.55 13.84 1.63
N LEU A 56 13.86 14.03 1.83
CA LEU A 56 14.54 15.34 1.75
C LEU A 56 14.45 16.00 0.38
N THR A 57 14.14 15.23 -0.67
CA THR A 57 13.93 15.73 -2.04
C THR A 57 12.47 15.79 -2.44
N SER A 58 11.55 15.31 -1.58
CA SER A 58 10.12 15.26 -1.85
C SER A 58 9.40 16.54 -1.41
N THR A 59 8.33 16.87 -2.12
CA THR A 59 7.35 17.87 -1.71
C THR A 59 6.21 17.19 -0.98
N ALA A 60 5.93 17.63 0.26
CA ALA A 60 4.87 17.09 1.09
C ALA A 60 3.68 18.03 1.21
N CYS A 61 2.48 17.46 1.27
CA CYS A 61 1.29 18.15 1.75
C CYS A 61 1.00 17.78 3.19
N VAL A 62 0.78 18.78 4.04
CA VAL A 62 0.30 18.61 5.42
C VAL A 62 -1.09 19.24 5.54
N PRO A 63 -2.07 18.57 6.20
CA PRO A 63 -3.44 19.11 6.28
C PRO A 63 -3.55 20.43 7.03
N PHE A 64 -2.61 20.74 7.92
CA PHE A 64 -2.62 21.94 8.75
C PHE A 64 -1.33 22.73 8.60
N ASP A 65 -1.44 24.06 8.53
CA ASP A 65 -0.29 24.96 8.37
C ASP A 65 0.71 24.85 9.53
N ASN A 66 0.19 24.58 10.73
CA ASN A 66 0.96 24.61 11.95
C ASN A 66 1.98 23.45 11.98
N ASN A 67 1.69 22.38 11.25
CA ASN A 67 2.55 21.21 11.10
C ASN A 67 3.68 21.45 10.09
N ILE A 68 3.59 22.45 9.20
CA ILE A 68 4.65 22.77 8.22
C ILE A 68 6.00 22.93 8.92
N LYS A 69 6.03 23.68 10.02
CA LYS A 69 7.28 23.94 10.76
C LYS A 69 7.88 22.66 11.34
N MET A 70 7.05 21.68 11.72
CA MET A 70 7.52 20.43 12.29
C MET A 70 8.07 19.48 11.22
N VAL A 71 7.49 19.49 10.02
CA VAL A 71 7.89 18.60 8.93
C VAL A 71 8.97 19.18 8.03
N ALA A 72 9.11 20.51 7.96
CA ALA A 72 10.06 21.21 7.09
C ALA A 72 11.51 20.69 7.15
N PRO A 73 12.06 20.23 8.30
CA PRO A 73 13.41 19.67 8.33
C PRO A 73 13.57 18.34 7.58
N PHE A 74 12.48 17.64 7.28
CA PHE A 74 12.49 16.29 6.72
C PHE A 74 12.13 16.23 5.23
N VAL A 75 11.67 17.35 4.65
CA VAL A 75 11.18 17.43 3.27
C VAL A 75 11.79 18.62 2.53
N LEU A 76 11.83 18.56 1.20
CA LEU A 76 12.31 19.68 0.39
C LEU A 76 11.40 20.91 0.55
N LYS A 77 10.10 20.66 0.52
CA LYS A 77 9.05 21.68 0.58
C LYS A 77 7.81 21.08 1.22
N ALA A 78 7.19 21.82 2.12
CA ALA A 78 5.88 21.49 2.67
C ALA A 78 4.86 22.54 2.21
N ILE A 79 3.68 22.08 1.81
CA ILE A 79 2.52 22.92 1.52
C ILE A 79 1.34 22.50 2.39
N SER A 80 0.40 23.41 2.59
CA SER A 80 -0.88 23.15 3.24
C SER A 80 -2.03 23.62 2.35
N PRO A 81 -3.26 23.14 2.59
CA PRO A 81 -4.45 23.68 1.95
C PRO A 81 -4.59 25.19 2.20
N PRO A 82 -5.35 25.91 1.35
CA PRO A 82 -5.80 27.27 1.65
C PRO A 82 -6.57 27.32 2.97
N HIS A 83 -6.52 28.47 3.66
CA HIS A 83 -7.10 28.63 4.99
C HIS A 83 -8.61 28.32 5.03
N GLU A 84 -9.33 28.59 3.94
CA GLU A 84 -10.76 28.29 3.82
C GLU A 84 -11.05 26.78 3.85
N VAL A 85 -10.14 25.97 3.30
CA VAL A 85 -10.24 24.51 3.29
C VAL A 85 -9.75 23.92 4.60
N GLU A 86 -8.66 24.47 5.15
CA GLU A 86 -8.11 24.04 6.43
C GLU A 86 -9.09 24.26 7.59
N SER A 87 -9.81 25.40 7.57
CA SER A 87 -10.74 25.78 8.64
C SER A 87 -12.09 25.07 8.57
N SER A 88 -12.44 24.41 7.45
CA SER A 88 -13.74 23.72 7.31
C SER A 88 -13.74 22.39 8.06
N SER A 89 -12.77 21.51 7.76
CA SER A 89 -12.57 20.25 8.45
C SER A 89 -11.24 19.60 8.08
N ILE A 90 -10.72 18.76 8.99
CA ILE A 90 -9.56 17.89 8.71
C ILE A 90 -9.79 16.97 7.51
N ILE A 91 -11.05 16.57 7.28
CA ILE A 91 -11.40 15.71 6.15
C ILE A 91 -11.20 16.45 4.83
N ASP A 92 -11.68 17.69 4.72
CA ASP A 92 -11.54 18.49 3.50
C ASP A 92 -10.08 18.83 3.23
N ALA A 93 -9.31 19.14 4.28
CA ALA A 93 -7.88 19.36 4.19
C ALA A 93 -7.12 18.11 3.68
N LEU A 94 -7.47 16.92 4.18
CA LEU A 94 -6.88 15.65 3.71
C LEU A 94 -7.25 15.35 2.26
N LEU A 95 -8.51 15.55 1.88
CA LEU A 95 -8.96 15.35 0.50
C LEU A 95 -8.25 16.31 -0.46
N TRP A 96 -8.05 17.56 -0.05
CA TRP A 96 -7.27 18.51 -0.84
C TRP A 96 -5.83 18.04 -1.02
N CYS A 97 -5.18 17.56 0.05
CA CYS A 97 -3.83 16.99 -0.05
C CYS A 97 -3.78 15.74 -0.95
N ALA A 98 -4.75 14.85 -0.83
CA ALA A 98 -4.88 13.67 -1.70
C ALA A 98 -4.97 14.08 -3.17
N GLN A 99 -5.80 15.08 -3.46
CA GLN A 99 -5.94 15.63 -4.80
C GLN A 99 -4.64 16.24 -5.32
N GLN A 100 -3.84 16.91 -4.48
CA GLN A 100 -2.53 17.43 -4.90
C GLN A 100 -1.55 16.30 -5.26
N VAL A 101 -1.58 15.17 -4.55
CA VAL A 101 -0.77 13.98 -4.90
C VAL A 101 -1.25 13.39 -6.23
N GLU A 102 -2.55 13.20 -6.39
CA GLU A 102 -3.14 12.63 -7.61
C GLU A 102 -2.87 13.51 -8.85
N ASN A 103 -2.82 14.83 -8.67
CA ASN A 103 -2.46 15.79 -9.71
C ASN A 103 -0.94 15.87 -9.99
N GLY A 104 -0.10 15.22 -9.18
CA GLY A 104 1.36 15.29 -9.29
C GLY A 104 1.97 16.64 -8.85
N ASN A 105 1.23 17.44 -8.09
CA ASN A 105 1.71 18.72 -7.56
C ASN A 105 2.56 18.56 -6.29
N VAL A 106 2.35 17.45 -5.56
CA VAL A 106 3.15 17.02 -4.42
C VAL A 106 3.40 15.52 -4.51
N ASP A 107 4.45 15.04 -3.85
CA ASP A 107 4.84 13.64 -3.90
C ASP A 107 4.13 12.81 -2.82
N ILE A 108 3.84 13.41 -1.66
CA ILE A 108 3.33 12.71 -0.48
C ILE A 108 2.34 13.53 0.34
N VAL A 109 1.48 12.85 1.10
CA VAL A 109 0.71 13.43 2.21
C VAL A 109 1.32 12.99 3.55
N LEU A 110 1.57 13.93 4.44
CA LEU A 110 2.03 13.68 5.81
C LEU A 110 0.92 14.05 6.80
N SER A 111 0.44 13.07 7.56
CA SER A 111 -0.61 13.27 8.58
C SER A 111 -0.57 12.15 9.63
N ASP A 112 -1.45 12.22 10.62
CA ASP A 112 -1.68 11.15 11.59
C ASP A 112 -2.05 9.84 10.88
N ARG A 113 -1.53 8.73 11.40
CA ARG A 113 -1.75 7.40 10.83
C ARG A 113 -3.22 7.05 10.71
N ASN A 114 -4.06 7.43 11.67
CA ASN A 114 -5.49 7.13 11.65
C ASN A 114 -6.20 7.91 10.55
N TYR A 115 -5.80 9.18 10.32
CA TYR A 115 -6.34 10.00 9.25
C TYR A 115 -5.95 9.47 7.87
N LEU A 116 -4.68 9.09 7.67
CA LEU A 116 -4.22 8.48 6.43
C LEU A 116 -4.92 7.13 6.18
N HIS A 117 -5.11 6.32 7.22
CA HIS A 117 -5.84 5.06 7.13
C HIS A 117 -7.29 5.26 6.72
N ALA A 118 -7.96 6.24 7.32
CA ALA A 118 -9.32 6.61 6.96
C ALA A 118 -9.39 7.11 5.51
N LEU A 119 -8.47 7.99 5.09
CA LEU A 119 -8.40 8.52 3.72
C LEU A 119 -8.24 7.40 2.69
N LEU A 120 -7.37 6.44 2.98
CA LEU A 120 -7.11 5.31 2.11
C LEU A 120 -8.35 4.43 1.95
N LEU A 121 -8.96 4.03 3.08
CA LEU A 121 -10.06 3.07 3.10
C LEU A 121 -11.44 3.69 2.84
N GLY A 122 -11.56 5.01 2.92
CA GLY A 122 -12.82 5.73 2.98
C GLY A 122 -13.58 5.47 4.29
N LEU A 123 -14.57 6.34 4.56
CA LEU A 123 -15.46 6.19 5.70
C LEU A 123 -16.78 5.55 5.25
N PRO A 124 -17.22 4.43 5.88
CA PRO A 124 -18.42 3.74 5.48
C PRO A 124 -19.65 4.65 5.60
N GLY A 125 -20.46 4.72 4.54
CA GLY A 125 -21.66 5.55 4.49
C GLY A 125 -21.41 7.05 4.26
N ASN A 126 -20.15 7.47 4.10
CA ASN A 126 -19.82 8.87 3.81
C ASN A 126 -19.41 9.05 2.34
N ALA A 127 -20.37 9.45 1.51
CA ALA A 127 -20.11 9.71 0.08
C ALA A 127 -19.09 10.82 -0.18
N ARG A 128 -18.84 11.71 0.79
CA ARG A 128 -17.82 12.76 0.66
C ARG A 128 -16.40 12.26 0.88
N PHE A 129 -16.23 11.05 1.43
CA PHE A 129 -14.93 10.50 1.77
C PHE A 129 -14.74 9.11 1.15
N PRO A 130 -14.60 9.06 -0.19
CA PRO A 130 -14.41 7.81 -0.92
C PRO A 130 -13.07 7.16 -0.56
N SER A 131 -12.93 5.88 -0.89
CA SER A 131 -11.65 5.20 -0.78
C SER A 131 -10.70 5.65 -1.89
N HIS A 132 -9.46 5.96 -1.52
CA HIS A 132 -8.36 6.29 -2.44
C HIS A 132 -7.42 5.12 -2.72
N CYS A 133 -7.78 3.89 -2.32
CA CYS A 133 -6.99 2.68 -2.57
C CYS A 133 -6.50 2.47 -4.02
N PRO A 134 -7.21 2.89 -5.09
CA PRO A 134 -6.73 2.72 -6.45
C PRO A 134 -5.56 3.64 -6.84
N SER A 135 -5.45 4.81 -6.21
CA SER A 135 -4.52 5.88 -6.59
C SER A 135 -3.44 6.13 -5.54
N LEU A 136 -3.72 5.84 -4.28
CA LEU A 136 -2.84 6.08 -3.15
C LEU A 136 -2.57 4.77 -2.40
N ASP A 137 -1.40 4.69 -1.80
CA ASP A 137 -1.00 3.59 -0.93
C ASP A 137 -0.06 4.12 0.16
N VAL A 138 0.00 3.40 1.27
CA VAL A 138 0.83 3.77 2.41
C VAL A 138 2.22 3.22 2.19
N ALA A 139 3.24 4.05 2.39
CA ALA A 139 4.62 3.60 2.32
C ALA A 139 4.81 2.35 3.20
N PRO A 140 5.32 1.23 2.64
CA PRO A 140 5.41 -0.06 3.35
C PRO A 140 6.28 0.01 4.61
N ARG A 141 7.14 1.04 4.68
CA ARG A 141 7.89 1.44 5.87
C ARG A 141 7.53 2.88 6.22
N SER A 142 6.28 3.11 6.62
CA SER A 142 5.87 4.41 7.16
C SER A 142 6.85 4.83 8.24
N VAL A 143 7.49 5.98 8.04
CA VAL A 143 8.39 6.57 9.02
C VAL A 143 7.53 7.45 9.90
N GLU A 144 7.44 7.09 11.19
CA GLU A 144 6.84 7.97 12.19
C GLU A 144 7.79 9.13 12.41
N LEU A 145 7.55 10.24 11.71
CA LEU A 145 8.36 11.46 11.82
C LEU A 145 8.14 12.16 13.17
N LEU A 146 6.92 12.07 13.69
CA LEU A 146 6.49 12.69 14.93
C LEU A 146 5.57 11.71 15.66
N SER A 147 5.90 11.37 16.91
CA SER A 147 4.99 10.63 17.77
C SER A 147 4.10 11.62 18.51
N ILE A 148 2.88 11.80 18.01
CA ILE A 148 1.88 12.67 18.65
C ILE A 148 0.97 11.77 19.48
N GLY A 149 1.13 11.85 20.80
CA GLY A 149 0.24 11.21 21.76
C GLY A 149 -0.93 12.13 22.10
N TYR A 150 -2.14 11.58 22.10
CA TYR A 150 -3.27 12.25 22.74
C TYR A 150 -3.26 11.91 24.23
N SER A 151 -3.43 12.92 25.07
CA SER A 151 -3.48 12.77 26.52
C SER A 151 -4.59 13.65 27.10
N LEU A 152 -5.12 13.25 28.24
CA LEU A 152 -6.15 14.01 28.93
C LEU A 152 -5.51 14.90 29.99
N LEU A 153 -5.83 16.20 29.93
CA LEU A 153 -5.43 17.17 30.94
C LEU A 153 -6.56 17.35 31.92
N LEU A 154 -6.30 17.05 33.19
CA LEU A 154 -7.25 17.20 34.28
C LEU A 154 -6.91 18.45 35.09
N HIS A 155 -7.93 19.21 35.48
CA HIS A 155 -7.75 20.36 36.36
C HIS A 155 -7.35 19.88 37.76
N GLU A 156 -6.43 20.57 38.43
CA GLU A 156 -5.89 20.19 39.75
C GLU A 156 -6.97 19.94 40.82
N ARG A 157 -8.03 20.76 40.83
CA ARG A 157 -9.25 20.61 41.65
C ARG A 157 -9.91 19.23 41.62
N VAL A 158 -9.73 18.45 40.56
CA VAL A 158 -10.31 17.11 40.44
C VAL A 158 -9.61 16.10 41.38
N GLY A 159 -8.43 16.47 41.89
CA GLY A 159 -7.68 15.70 42.88
C GLY A 159 -6.87 14.56 42.25
N ALA A 160 -5.69 14.30 42.81
CA ALA A 160 -4.77 13.27 42.31
C ALA A 160 -5.38 11.85 42.33
N GLY A 161 -6.30 11.58 43.25
CA GLY A 161 -6.99 10.29 43.34
C GLY A 161 -7.81 9.96 42.09
N PHE A 162 -8.60 10.93 41.60
CA PHE A 162 -9.39 10.74 40.38
C PHE A 162 -8.49 10.55 39.15
N ALA A 163 -7.41 11.31 39.03
CA ALA A 163 -6.48 11.17 37.92
C ALA A 163 -5.88 9.75 37.85
N SER A 164 -5.47 9.20 38.99
CA SER A 164 -4.94 7.83 39.07
C SER A 164 -6.00 6.77 38.78
N GLU A 165 -7.22 6.93 39.28
CA GLU A 165 -8.33 5.99 39.03
C GLU A 165 -8.73 6.02 37.55
N PHE A 166 -8.79 7.21 36.97
CA PHE A 166 -9.14 7.40 35.56
C PHE A 166 -8.08 6.80 34.62
N ASP A 167 -6.79 6.98 34.93
CA ASP A 167 -5.69 6.35 34.17
C ASP A 167 -5.79 4.81 34.23
N HIS A 168 -6.11 4.26 35.40
CA HIS A 168 -6.35 2.82 35.54
C HIS A 168 -7.53 2.33 34.69
N LEU A 169 -8.65 3.07 34.70
CA LEU A 169 -9.82 2.77 33.89
C LEU A 169 -9.54 2.87 32.39
N LEU A 170 -8.76 3.87 31.94
CA LEU A 170 -8.31 3.96 30.56
C LEU A 170 -7.46 2.76 30.16
N GLY A 171 -6.52 2.35 31.02
CA GLY A 171 -5.72 1.16 30.81
C GLY A 171 -6.60 -0.08 30.60
N GLN A 172 -7.61 -0.28 31.47
CA GLN A 172 -8.56 -1.38 31.32
C GLN A 172 -9.41 -1.26 30.05
N LEU A 173 -9.85 -0.05 29.69
CA LEU A 173 -10.67 0.19 28.51
C LEU A 173 -9.93 -0.23 27.24
N VAL A 174 -8.65 0.09 27.09
CA VAL A 174 -7.85 -0.26 25.90
C VAL A 174 -7.83 -1.78 25.65
N TYR A 175 -7.83 -2.60 26.70
CA TYR A 175 -7.88 -4.07 26.58
C TYR A 175 -9.30 -4.64 26.55
N SER A 176 -10.32 -3.81 26.77
CA SER A 176 -11.71 -4.27 26.79
C SER A 176 -12.21 -4.67 25.39
N PRO A 177 -13.11 -5.67 25.30
CA PRO A 177 -13.75 -6.03 24.03
C PRO A 177 -14.50 -4.85 23.38
N THR A 178 -15.08 -3.96 24.20
CA THR A 178 -15.80 -2.78 23.72
C THR A 178 -14.88 -1.86 22.93
N TYR A 179 -13.69 -1.56 23.45
CA TYR A 179 -12.72 -0.72 22.75
C TYR A 179 -12.18 -1.40 21.49
N GLN A 180 -11.88 -2.70 21.55
CA GLN A 180 -11.44 -3.45 20.37
C GLN A 180 -12.51 -3.47 19.27
N ASN A 181 -13.78 -3.65 19.64
CA ASN A 181 -14.91 -3.62 18.70
C ASN A 181 -15.09 -2.22 18.09
N MET A 182 -15.01 -1.16 18.90
CA MET A 182 -15.04 0.22 18.41
C MET A 182 -13.89 0.48 17.43
N ARG A 183 -12.68 0.04 17.77
CA ARG A 183 -11.49 0.19 16.92
C ARG A 183 -11.60 -0.58 15.60
N GLN A 184 -12.19 -1.77 15.60
CA GLN A 184 -12.44 -2.51 14.36
C GLN A 184 -13.56 -1.89 13.52
N ARG A 185 -14.64 -1.44 14.16
CA ARG A 185 -15.81 -0.88 13.47
C ARG A 185 -15.54 0.51 12.89
N ASP A 186 -15.01 1.40 13.73
CA ASP A 186 -14.94 2.84 13.44
C ASP A 186 -13.57 3.22 12.84
N LEU A 187 -12.49 2.61 13.33
CA LEU A 187 -11.13 2.84 12.82
C LEU A 187 -10.68 1.80 11.79
N ARG A 188 -11.52 0.79 11.50
CA ARG A 188 -11.21 -0.30 10.56
C ARG A 188 -9.83 -0.89 10.81
N SER A 189 -9.46 -1.06 12.08
CA SER A 189 -8.15 -1.58 12.44
C SER A 189 -7.97 -3.00 11.88
N GLY A 190 -6.89 -3.20 11.14
CA GLY A 190 -6.58 -4.47 10.45
C GLY A 190 -7.19 -4.58 9.05
N ALA A 191 -8.06 -3.66 8.63
CA ALA A 191 -8.42 -3.56 7.22
C ALA A 191 -7.25 -2.99 6.42
N SER A 192 -7.11 -3.45 5.18
CA SER A 192 -6.19 -2.88 4.19
C SER A 192 -6.97 -2.58 2.92
N CYS A 193 -6.35 -1.84 1.99
CA CYS A 193 -6.86 -1.84 0.64
C CYS A 193 -7.00 -3.28 0.14
N PRO A 194 -8.07 -3.61 -0.58
CA PRO A 194 -8.13 -4.87 -1.27
C PRO A 194 -6.91 -4.95 -2.19
N ASP A 195 -6.21 -6.09 -2.18
CA ASP A 195 -5.18 -6.33 -3.18
C ASP A 195 -5.85 -6.11 -4.55
N VAL A 196 -5.45 -5.05 -5.25
CA VAL A 196 -5.87 -4.85 -6.63
C VAL A 196 -5.38 -6.09 -7.34
N ALA A 197 -6.32 -6.96 -7.76
CA ALA A 197 -5.98 -8.12 -8.54
C ALA A 197 -5.07 -7.64 -9.67
N PRO A 198 -3.88 -8.25 -9.89
CA PRO A 198 -2.97 -7.83 -10.92
C PRO A 198 -3.54 -8.26 -12.28
N THR A 199 -4.68 -7.73 -12.64
CA THR A 199 -5.23 -7.78 -13.99
C THR A 199 -4.97 -6.43 -14.61
N SER A 200 -3.68 -6.12 -14.79
CA SER A 200 -3.34 -5.53 -16.08
C SER A 200 -3.80 -6.56 -17.11
N GLN A 201 -5.04 -6.41 -17.60
CA GLN A 201 -5.46 -7.12 -18.79
C GLN A 201 -4.36 -6.84 -19.79
N ILE A 202 -3.69 -7.88 -20.28
CA ILE A 202 -2.65 -7.75 -21.30
C ILE A 202 -3.30 -6.96 -22.43
N ALA A 203 -2.97 -5.67 -22.54
CA ALA A 203 -3.59 -4.81 -23.54
C ALA A 203 -3.31 -5.43 -24.90
N LEU A 204 -4.32 -5.49 -25.79
CA LEU A 204 -4.20 -6.10 -27.11
C LEU A 204 -2.96 -5.60 -27.88
N HIS A 205 -2.55 -4.37 -27.60
CA HIS A 205 -1.32 -3.75 -28.11
C HIS A 205 -0.02 -4.49 -27.76
N GLY A 206 0.09 -5.08 -26.56
CA GLY A 206 1.26 -5.88 -26.13
C GLY A 206 1.32 -7.28 -26.76
N MET A 207 0.21 -7.76 -27.33
CA MET A 207 0.15 -9.04 -28.05
C MET A 207 0.28 -8.88 -29.58
N ARG A 208 0.46 -7.66 -30.10
CA ARG A 208 0.58 -7.40 -31.56
C ARG A 208 1.64 -8.25 -32.25
N GLY A 209 2.73 -8.58 -31.56
CA GLY A 209 3.78 -9.46 -32.09
C GLY A 209 3.32 -10.91 -32.35
N MET A 210 2.32 -11.42 -31.61
CA MET A 210 1.80 -12.79 -31.80
C MET A 210 0.92 -12.89 -33.05
N PHE A 211 0.18 -11.83 -33.40
CA PHE A 211 -0.67 -11.79 -34.59
C PHE A 211 0.12 -11.73 -35.91
N VAL A 212 1.38 -11.29 -35.88
CA VAL A 212 2.28 -11.25 -37.05
C VAL A 212 2.85 -12.64 -37.39
N ILE A 213 2.93 -13.54 -36.41
CA ILE A 213 3.48 -14.89 -36.61
C ILE A 213 2.48 -15.82 -37.32
N THR A 214 1.20 -15.44 -37.36
CA THR A 214 0.11 -16.21 -37.98
C THR A 214 -0.34 -15.69 -39.35
N ALA A 215 0.30 -14.65 -39.90
CA ALA A 215 -0.03 -14.05 -41.19
C ALA A 215 0.94 -14.46 -42.30
#